data_AF-A0A3S4GNJ3-F1
#
_entry.id   AF-A0A3S4GNJ3-F1
#
_cell.length_a   1.000
_cell.length_b   1.000
_cell.length_c   1.000
_cell.angle_alpha   90.00
_cell.angle_beta   90.00
_cell.angle_gamma   90.00
#
_symmetry.space_group_name_H-M   'P 1'
#
loop_
_entity.id
_entity.type
_entity.pdbx_description
1 polymer ?
#
loop_
_entity_poly.entity_id
_entity_poly.type
_entity_poly.pdbx_seq_one_letter_code
_entity_poly.pdbx_strand_id
1 'polypeptide(L)' 'MKMIVIADDFTGSNDTGVQLAKKGARTEVMLSASQKPSRRADVLVINTESRADARRSGGICRLCRAFPVV' A
#
# COMPACT_ATOMS: atom_id res chain seq x y z
N MET A 1 -11.38 8.94 -3.70
CA MET A 1 -10.36 8.51 -2.72
C MET A 1 -10.67 9.13 -1.38
N LYS A 2 -10.87 8.33 -0.33
CA LYS A 2 -11.19 8.74 1.04
C LYS A 2 -10.09 8.37 2.05
N MET A 3 -9.32 7.32 1.77
CA MET A 3 -8.25 6.83 2.66
C MET A 3 -7.11 6.21 1.85
N ILE A 4 -5.89 6.31 2.39
CA ILE A 4 -4.71 5.61 1.88
C ILE A 4 -4.12 4.79 3.04
N VAL A 5 -3.79 3.53 2.78
CA VAL A 5 -3.14 2.60 3.70
C VAL A 5 -1.77 2.27 3.15
N ILE A 6 -0.72 2.36 3.95
CA ILE A 6 0.63 1.95 3.58
C ILE A 6 0.98 0.72 4.40
N ALA A 7 1.33 -0.37 3.74
CA ALA A 7 1.68 -1.63 4.37
C ALA A 7 3.14 -2.02 4.06
N ASP A 8 3.80 -2.66 5.02
CA ASP A 8 5.18 -3.18 4.92
C ASP A 8 5.24 -4.59 4.31
N ASP A 9 4.11 -5.28 4.30
CA ASP A 9 3.99 -6.68 3.91
C ASP A 9 2.86 -6.92 2.88
N PHE A 10 3.11 -7.87 1.99
CA PHE A 10 2.14 -8.28 0.96
C PHE A 10 0.86 -8.88 1.57
N THR A 11 1.01 -9.58 2.69
CA THR A 11 -0.10 -10.22 3.40
C THR A 11 -0.99 -9.20 4.09
N GLY A 12 -0.43 -8.24 4.82
CA GLY A 12 -1.19 -7.19 5.50
C GLY A 12 -1.82 -6.19 4.53
N SER A 13 -1.19 -5.89 3.39
CA SER A 13 -1.83 -5.06 2.36
C SER A 13 -3.10 -5.71 1.80
N ASN A 14 -3.04 -7.01 1.50
CA ASN A 14 -4.16 -7.75 0.92
C ASN A 14 -5.26 -8.05 1.95
N ASP A 15 -4.90 -8.43 3.18
CA ASP A 15 -5.90 -8.67 4.22
C ASP A 15 -6.68 -7.39 4.55
N THR A 16 -5.98 -6.27 4.69
CA THR A 16 -6.61 -4.96 4.88
C THR A 16 -7.50 -4.59 3.69
N GLY A 17 -7.02 -4.83 2.46
CA GLY A 17 -7.80 -4.61 1.25
C GLY A 17 -9.11 -5.41 1.22
N VAL A 18 -9.05 -6.69 1.58
CA VAL A 18 -10.21 -7.60 1.63
C VAL A 18 -11.18 -7.19 2.74
N GLN A 19 -10.68 -6.83 3.93
CA GLN A 19 -11.53 -6.38 5.04
C GLN A 19 -12.29 -5.09 4.70
N LEU A 20 -11.63 -4.13 4.04
CA LEU A 20 -12.25 -2.88 3.62
C LEU A 20 -13.25 -3.11 2.47
N ALA A 21 -12.94 -4.00 1.52
CA ALA A 21 -13.87 -4.42 0.49
C ALA A 21 -15.13 -5.11 1.06
N LYS A 22 -14.98 -5.98 2.07
CA LYS A 22 -16.11 -6.61 2.78
C LYS A 22 -17.03 -5.61 3.48
N LYS A 23 -16.50 -4.46 3.91
CA LYS A 23 -17.29 -3.36 4.49
C LYS A 23 -17.94 -2.45 3.43
N GLY A 24 -17.82 -2.80 2.14
CA GLY A 24 -18.43 -2.06 1.03
C GLY A 24 -17.57 -0.92 0.47
N ALA A 25 -16.32 -0.78 0.91
CA ALA A 25 -15.41 0.22 0.35
C ALA A 25 -14.79 -0.29 -0.96
N ARG A 26 -14.79 0.53 -2.01
CA ARG A 26 -14.04 0.22 -3.24
C ARG A 26 -12.55 0.35 -2.95
N THR A 27 -11.92 -0.77 -2.65
CA THR A 27 -10.53 -0.83 -2.22
C THR A 27 -9.65 -1.34 -3.34
N GLU A 28 -8.54 -0.66 -3.59
CA GLU A 28 -7.55 -1.03 -4.59
C GLU A 28 -6.21 -1.25 -3.90
N VAL A 29 -5.57 -2.40 -4.15
CA VAL A 29 -4.26 -2.73 -3.59
C VAL A 29 -3.23 -2.58 -4.69
N MET A 30 -2.32 -1.63 -4.51
CA MET A 30 -1.16 -1.42 -5.36
C MET A 30 -0.01 -2.27 -4.88
N LEU A 31 0.40 -3.19 -5.75
CA LEU A 31 1.54 -4.08 -5.54
C LEU A 31 2.82 -3.53 -6.18
N SER A 32 2.68 -2.54 -7.07
CA SER A 32 3.81 -1.89 -7.72
C SER A 32 3.56 -0.39 -7.86
N ALA A 33 4.62 0.40 -7.69
CA ALA A 33 4.60 1.84 -7.92
C ALA A 33 4.30 2.23 -9.38
N SER A 34 4.39 1.29 -10.32
CA SER A 34 4.00 1.51 -11.73
C SER A 34 2.49 1.42 -11.98
N GLN A 35 1.72 0.85 -11.04
CA GLN A 35 0.28 0.82 -11.15
C GLN A 35 -0.29 2.22 -10.92
N LYS A 36 -1.25 2.62 -11.74
CA LYS A 36 -1.97 3.88 -11.55
C LYS A 36 -3.25 3.58 -10.77
N PRO A 37 -3.45 4.19 -9.59
CA PRO A 37 -4.68 3.98 -8.84
C PRO A 37 -5.86 4.55 -9.61
N SER A 38 -6.96 3.81 -9.59
CA SER A 38 -8.22 4.25 -10.17
C SER A 38 -8.76 5.43 -9.37
N ARG A 39 -9.16 6.52 -10.05
CA ARG A 39 -9.80 7.69 -9.39
C ARG A 39 -11.11 7.35 -8.67
N ARG A 40 -11.68 6.18 -8.95
CA ARG A 40 -12.93 5.66 -8.37
C ARG A 40 -12.73 4.87 -7.06
N ALA A 41 -11.48 4.58 -6.67
CA ALA A 41 -11.21 3.91 -5.40
C ALA A 41 -11.56 4.82 -4.22
N ASP A 42 -12.20 4.22 -3.21
CA ASP A 42 -12.46 4.85 -1.92
C ASP A 42 -11.26 4.65 -0.97
N VAL A 43 -10.59 3.50 -1.07
CA VAL A 43 -9.36 3.20 -0.30
C VAL A 43 -8.27 2.73 -1.25
N LEU A 44 -7.08 3.30 -1.11
CA LEU A 44 -5.87 2.82 -1.78
C LEU A 44 -4.92 2.18 -0.77
N VAL A 45 -4.56 0.92 -0.97
CA VAL A 45 -3.54 0.24 -0.16
C VAL A 45 -2.25 0.17 -0.97
N ILE A 46 -1.14 0.65 -0.42
CA ILE A 46 0.17 0.67 -1.07
C ILE A 46 1.08 -0.31 -0.32
N ASN A 47 1.51 -1.37 -0.99
CA ASN A 47 2.50 -2.29 -0.45
C ASN A 47 3.92 -1.74 -0.71
N THR A 48 4.72 -1.63 0.35
CA THR A 48 6.12 -1.15 0.28
C THR A 48 7.14 -2.29 0.31
N GLU A 49 6.72 -3.53 0.58
CA GLU A 49 7.58 -4.71 0.73
C GLU A 49 8.82 -4.51 1.64
N SER A 50 8.78 -3.54 2.55
CA SER A 50 9.96 -3.19 3.37
C SER A 50 10.41 -4.33 4.28
N ARG A 51 9.52 -5.31 4.55
CA ARG A 51 9.87 -6.52 5.31
C ARG A 51 10.87 -7.43 4.58
N ALA A 52 10.85 -7.47 3.24
CA ALA A 52 11.82 -8.22 2.45
C ALA A 52 13.16 -7.46 2.29
N ASP A 53 13.10 -6.12 2.21
CA ASP A 53 14.28 -5.25 2.14
C ASP A 53 15.09 -5.21 3.45
N ALA A 54 14.45 -5.46 4.60
CA ALA A 54 15.14 -5.51 5.89
C ALA A 54 16.25 -6.59 5.96
N ARG A 55 16.18 -7.65 5.15
CA ARG A 55 17.25 -8.67 5.04
C ARG A 55 18.35 -8.32 4.04
N ARG A 56 18.15 -7.31 3.21
CA ARG A 56 19.07 -6.92 2.13
C ARG A 56 19.65 -5.53 2.40
N SER A 57 20.46 -5.44 3.46
CA SER A 57 21.46 -4.39 3.68
C SER A 57 20.97 -2.92 3.61
N GLY A 58 20.65 -2.34 4.77
CA GLY A 58 20.99 -0.93 5.07
C GLY A 58 20.34 0.20 4.26
N GLY A 59 19.24 -0.04 3.53
CA GLY A 59 18.55 0.99 2.76
C GLY A 59 17.34 1.55 3.49
N ILE A 60 17.37 2.83 3.86
CA ILE A 60 16.15 3.60 4.18
C ILE A 60 15.08 3.32 3.12
N CYS A 61 13.88 2.97 3.56
CA CYS A 61 12.69 2.74 2.73
C CYS A 61 12.58 3.86 1.67
N ARG A 62 12.85 3.54 0.41
CA ARG A 62 12.93 4.52 -0.68
C ARG A 62 11.55 5.13 -0.96
N LEU A 63 10.46 4.48 -0.54
CA LEU A 63 9.09 4.99 -0.63
C LEU A 63 8.77 6.08 0.41
N CYS A 64 9.38 6.05 1.60
CA CYS A 64 9.24 7.12 2.60
C CYS A 64 9.77 8.47 2.10
N ARG A 65 10.61 8.50 1.05
CA ARG A 65 11.06 9.75 0.40
C ARG A 65 10.23 10.17 -0.81
N ALA A 66 9.45 9.27 -1.41
CA ALA A 66 8.70 9.52 -2.64
C ALA A 66 7.26 9.96 -2.39
N PHE A 67 6.70 9.61 -1.23
CA PHE A 67 5.42 10.12 -0.77
C PHE A 67 5.65 10.80 0.57
N PRO A 68 5.54 12.15 0.67
CA PRO A 68 5.37 12.77 1.97
C PRO A 68 4.03 12.27 2.50
N VAL A 69 4.09 11.26 3.35
CA VAL A 69 2.99 10.98 4.28
C VAL A 69 2.97 12.21 5.18
N VAL A 70 1.96 13.06 4.98
CA VAL A 70 1.66 14.17 5.88
C VAL A 70 1.60 13.69 7.33
#